data_AF-A0A916KA10-F1
#
_entry.id   AF-A0A916KA10-F1
#
_cell.length_a   1.000
_cell.length_b   1.000
_cell.length_c   1.000
_cell.angle_alpha   90.00
_cell.angle_beta   90.00
_cell.angle_gamma   90.00
#
_symmetry.space_group_name_H-M   'P 1'
#
loop_
_entity.id
_entity.type
_entity.pdbx_description
1 polymer ?
#
loop_
_entity_poly.entity_id
_entity_poly.type
_entity_poly.pdbx_seq_one_letter_code
_entity_poly.pdbx_strand_id
1 'polypeptide(L)'
;MFKRAVIRTTGITAAMTILLTGVLAGPAMAAYDDMDAVSIAKKMSGKDYAWGEESPSKGFDAAGLNYYIYKLLDYSMPRSLDDQFKMNKPLIKSLSSAKAGDVLFFGKGSNPDFTGIYIGDNKMISSSKSSGEVVTRSVNEYKSQFIGARRVLSEKDQKRVSLVLTAQKYLGTPYVFGAKYGQTNTFDCSSFMKWIFAKYDITLPRVSRNQAKEGTFVSKANLDTGDLVFFTTVNSNGKIGHVGMYIGDGMMIHTYGEGGVKYSTIESGWWKDHYVTARRVIN
;
A
#
# COMPACT_ATOMS: atom_id res chain seq x y z
N MET A 1 22.87 -11.65 -24.76
CA MET A 1 21.43 -11.42 -24.51
C MET A 1 21.14 -11.60 -23.02
N PHE A 2 21.21 -10.54 -22.21
CA PHE A 2 20.86 -10.62 -20.80
C PHE A 2 19.42 -10.14 -20.60
N LYS A 3 18.48 -11.07 -20.47
CA LYS A 3 17.18 -10.80 -19.85
C LYS A 3 17.44 -10.55 -18.37
N ARG A 4 17.56 -9.29 -17.95
CA ARG A 4 17.47 -8.94 -16.52
C ARG A 4 16.03 -9.24 -16.09
N ALA A 5 15.86 -10.38 -15.42
CA ALA A 5 14.64 -10.70 -14.72
C ALA A 5 14.33 -9.58 -13.72
N VAL A 6 13.09 -9.11 -13.74
CA VAL A 6 12.56 -8.24 -12.69
C VAL A 6 12.52 -9.09 -11.43
N ILE A 7 13.52 -8.93 -10.55
CA ILE A 7 13.50 -9.54 -9.23
C ILE A 7 12.44 -8.76 -8.44
N ARG A 8 11.28 -9.39 -8.21
CA ARG A 8 10.44 -9.02 -7.08
C ARG A 8 11.27 -9.42 -5.85
N THR A 9 11.81 -8.46 -5.12
CA THR A 9 12.35 -8.73 -3.79
C THR A 9 11.19 -9.28 -2.97
N THR A 10 11.29 -10.55 -2.63
CA THR A 10 10.42 -11.19 -1.63
C THR A 10 10.71 -10.52 -0.29
N GLY A 11 9.72 -9.87 0.27
CA GLY A 11 9.84 -9.19 1.54
C GLY A 11 9.38 -7.76 1.35
N ILE A 12 8.33 -7.43 2.09
CA ILE A 12 7.94 -6.04 2.25
C ILE A 12 9.11 -5.36 2.93
N THR A 13 9.16 -4.04 2.87
CA THR A 13 10.17 -3.34 3.64
C THR A 13 9.46 -2.71 4.82
N ALA A 14 10.13 -2.75 5.97
CA ALA A 14 9.87 -2.04 7.22
C ALA A 14 9.55 -0.53 7.08
N ALA A 15 9.42 0.00 5.87
CA ALA A 15 9.11 1.39 5.59
C ALA A 15 7.67 1.79 5.94
N MET A 16 6.72 0.85 6.01
CA MET A 16 5.42 1.11 6.67
C MET A 16 5.58 1.23 8.19
N THR A 17 6.51 0.45 8.79
CA THR A 17 6.80 0.43 10.24
C THR A 17 7.66 1.60 10.71
N ILE A 18 8.53 2.17 9.86
CA ILE A 18 9.36 3.34 10.20
C ILE A 18 8.50 4.61 10.37
N LEU A 19 7.29 4.65 9.79
CA LEU A 19 6.28 5.67 10.11
C LEU A 19 5.60 5.45 11.48
N LEU A 20 5.81 4.31 12.15
CA LEU A 20 5.13 3.91 13.39
C LEU A 20 5.94 4.11 14.68
N THR A 21 7.24 4.42 14.61
CA THR A 21 8.09 4.60 15.82
C THR A 21 8.50 6.04 16.09
N GLY A 22 8.21 6.97 15.18
CA GLY A 22 8.48 8.39 15.36
C GLY A 22 7.25 9.15 15.87
N VAL A 23 7.26 9.47 17.17
CA VAL A 23 6.33 10.35 17.92
C VAL A 23 5.19 9.63 18.65
N LEU A 24 5.37 9.54 19.97
CA LEU A 24 4.36 9.18 20.97
C LEU A 24 3.30 10.28 21.14
N ALA A 25 2.07 9.84 21.39
CA ALA A 25 1.00 10.47 22.18
C ALA A 25 0.31 11.75 21.65
N GLY A 26 -0.91 11.56 21.12
CA GLY A 26 -1.94 12.58 20.89
C GLY A 26 -3.24 11.89 20.44
N PRO A 27 -4.42 12.53 20.55
CA PRO A 27 -5.70 11.90 20.18
C PRO A 27 -5.58 11.46 18.72
N ALA A 28 -5.68 10.14 18.54
CA ALA A 28 -5.26 9.42 17.34
C ALA A 28 -5.61 10.18 16.06
N MET A 29 -4.54 10.60 15.34
CA MET A 29 -4.54 11.05 13.95
C MET A 29 -5.85 10.73 13.23
N ALA A 30 -6.76 11.69 13.18
CA ALA A 30 -7.99 11.55 12.41
C ALA A 30 -7.61 11.15 10.96
N ALA A 31 -8.09 9.98 10.52
CA ALA A 31 -8.19 9.58 9.12
C ALA A 31 -6.89 9.66 8.29
N TYR A 32 -6.07 8.62 8.33
CA TYR A 32 -5.00 8.39 7.34
C TYR A 32 -5.58 7.99 5.97
N ASP A 33 -6.12 8.97 5.25
CA ASP A 33 -7.24 8.66 4.37
C ASP A 33 -6.93 7.89 3.08
N ASP A 34 -5.69 7.64 2.64
CA ASP A 34 -5.56 7.07 1.28
C ASP A 34 -4.32 6.20 0.93
N MET A 35 -3.25 5.96 1.71
CA MET A 35 -1.85 5.62 1.23
C MET A 35 -1.54 4.69 -0.01
N ASP A 36 -2.16 4.90 -1.16
CA ASP A 36 -1.68 4.54 -2.48
C ASP A 36 -0.54 5.50 -2.89
N ALA A 37 0.02 5.32 -4.09
CA ALA A 37 1.07 6.21 -4.57
C ALA A 37 0.63 7.69 -4.54
N VAL A 38 -0.66 7.95 -4.80
CA VAL A 38 -1.24 9.30 -4.83
C VAL A 38 -1.20 9.96 -3.47
N SER A 39 -1.57 9.26 -2.43
CA SER A 39 -1.73 9.86 -1.10
C SER A 39 -0.47 9.80 -0.26
N ILE A 40 0.44 8.87 -0.52
CA ILE A 40 1.83 9.05 -0.11
C ILE A 40 2.37 10.32 -0.77
N ALA A 41 2.15 10.54 -2.07
CA ALA A 41 2.57 11.79 -2.73
C ALA A 41 1.93 13.03 -2.09
N LYS A 42 0.62 13.00 -1.79
CA LYS A 42 -0.07 14.10 -1.08
C LYS A 42 0.61 14.42 0.26
N LYS A 43 0.96 13.40 1.06
CA LYS A 43 1.69 13.58 2.34
C LYS A 43 3.09 14.19 2.16
N MET A 44 3.71 14.02 0.99
CA MET A 44 5.00 14.63 0.69
C MET A 44 4.89 16.08 0.21
N SER A 45 3.68 16.62 0.00
CA SER A 45 3.50 18.01 -0.41
C SER A 45 4.11 18.96 0.62
N GLY A 46 4.84 19.98 0.15
CA GLY A 46 5.58 20.92 0.97
C GLY A 46 6.93 20.42 1.50
N LYS A 47 7.36 19.21 1.13
CA LYS A 47 8.73 18.75 1.43
C LYS A 47 9.74 19.40 0.48
N ASP A 48 10.91 19.73 0.99
CA ASP A 48 11.93 20.47 0.26
C ASP A 48 12.36 19.76 -1.03
N TYR A 49 12.64 20.55 -2.05
CA TYR A 49 13.38 20.10 -3.22
C TYR A 49 14.87 20.03 -2.88
N ALA A 50 15.51 18.92 -3.21
CA ALA A 50 16.96 18.78 -3.12
C ALA A 50 17.48 17.86 -4.23
N TRP A 51 18.44 18.35 -5.02
CA TRP A 51 18.99 17.58 -6.14
C TRP A 51 19.74 16.34 -5.67
N GLY A 52 19.40 15.17 -6.22
CA GLY A 52 20.01 13.89 -5.87
C GLY A 52 19.43 13.22 -4.63
N GLU A 53 18.52 13.88 -3.92
CA GLU A 53 17.94 13.38 -2.67
C GLU A 53 16.60 12.64 -2.90
N GLU A 54 16.24 11.78 -1.95
CA GLU A 54 15.13 10.81 -2.07
C GLU A 54 14.37 10.59 -0.75
N SER A 55 14.42 11.53 0.19
CA SER A 55 13.86 11.30 1.53
C SER A 55 13.18 12.53 2.12
N PRO A 56 12.13 12.35 2.95
CA PRO A 56 11.42 13.48 3.54
C PRO A 56 12.28 14.40 4.43
N SER A 57 13.40 13.90 4.96
CA SER A 57 14.29 14.64 5.85
C SER A 57 15.37 15.45 5.12
N LYS A 58 15.76 15.03 3.91
CA LYS A 58 16.76 15.73 3.09
C LYS A 58 16.16 16.46 1.90
N GLY A 59 14.88 16.22 1.62
CA GLY A 59 14.20 16.67 0.42
C GLY A 59 14.24 15.64 -0.71
N PHE A 60 13.68 16.04 -1.85
CA PHE A 60 13.53 15.17 -3.01
C PHE A 60 13.98 15.86 -4.30
N ASP A 61 14.64 15.13 -5.19
CA ASP A 61 14.57 15.44 -6.62
C ASP A 61 13.30 14.79 -7.23
N ALA A 62 12.97 15.12 -8.49
CA ALA A 62 11.74 14.63 -9.11
C ALA A 62 11.69 13.09 -9.22
N ALA A 63 12.82 12.45 -9.54
CA ALA A 63 12.91 10.99 -9.62
C ALA A 63 12.99 10.34 -8.22
N GLY A 64 13.59 11.03 -7.25
CA GLY A 64 13.75 10.62 -5.86
C GLY A 64 12.42 10.56 -5.13
N LEU A 65 11.49 11.49 -5.42
CA LEU A 65 10.12 11.43 -4.90
C LEU A 65 9.41 10.15 -5.36
N ASN A 66 9.44 9.86 -6.66
CA ASN A 66 8.84 8.63 -7.20
C ASN A 66 9.50 7.39 -6.57
N TYR A 67 10.84 7.36 -6.55
CA TYR A 67 11.61 6.28 -5.97
C TYR A 67 11.18 5.98 -4.53
N TYR A 68 11.11 7.02 -3.69
CA TYR A 68 10.70 6.89 -2.30
C TYR A 68 9.29 6.31 -2.18
N ILE A 69 8.33 6.88 -2.91
CA ILE A 69 6.92 6.47 -2.83
C ILE A 69 6.73 5.02 -3.25
N TYR A 70 7.29 4.61 -4.38
CA TYR A 70 7.12 3.23 -4.85
C TYR A 70 7.96 2.26 -4.03
N LYS A 71 9.10 2.68 -3.47
CA LYS A 71 9.84 1.87 -2.48
C LYS A 71 9.02 1.62 -1.20
N LEU A 72 8.28 2.62 -0.70
CA LEU A 72 7.34 2.42 0.41
C LEU A 72 6.24 1.42 0.09
N LEU A 73 5.87 1.30 -1.19
CA LEU A 73 4.87 0.36 -1.69
C LEU A 73 5.49 -0.99 -2.10
N ASP A 74 6.75 -1.24 -1.76
CA ASP A 74 7.50 -2.46 -2.10
C ASP A 74 7.70 -2.68 -3.62
N TYR A 75 7.83 -1.57 -4.36
CA TYR A 75 8.23 -1.58 -5.76
C TYR A 75 9.65 -1.09 -5.92
N SER A 76 10.48 -1.97 -6.47
CA SER A 76 11.80 -1.59 -6.98
C SER A 76 11.62 -0.64 -8.16
N MET A 77 11.86 0.64 -7.90
CA MET A 77 11.91 1.70 -8.89
C MET A 77 13.37 2.13 -9.09
N PRO A 78 13.84 2.33 -10.33
CA PRO A 78 15.16 2.90 -10.56
C PRO A 78 15.29 4.32 -10.00
N ARG A 79 16.50 4.74 -9.62
CA ARG A 79 16.73 6.11 -9.11
C ARG A 79 16.81 7.18 -10.18
N SER A 80 17.25 6.83 -11.39
CA SER A 80 17.38 7.80 -12.48
C SER A 80 16.03 7.99 -13.18
N LEU A 81 15.78 9.21 -13.63
CA LEU A 81 14.57 9.56 -14.37
C LEU A 81 14.47 8.77 -15.69
N ASP A 82 15.59 8.60 -16.38
CA ASP A 82 15.70 7.82 -17.62
C ASP A 82 15.31 6.35 -17.42
N ASP A 83 15.83 5.71 -16.38
CA ASP A 83 15.55 4.30 -16.12
C ASP A 83 14.10 4.11 -15.63
N GLN A 84 13.57 5.05 -14.87
CA GLN A 84 12.14 5.08 -14.53
C GLN A 84 11.28 5.16 -15.80
N PHE A 85 11.66 5.98 -16.78
CA PHE A 85 10.93 6.05 -18.04
C PHE A 85 11.12 4.80 -18.90
N LYS A 86 12.26 4.09 -18.83
CA LYS A 86 12.56 2.89 -19.62
C LYS A 86 12.17 1.58 -18.93
N MET A 87 11.63 1.63 -17.72
CA MET A 87 11.31 0.44 -16.95
C MET A 87 10.29 -0.47 -17.64
N ASN A 88 10.40 -1.77 -17.40
CA ASN A 88 9.51 -2.79 -17.95
C ASN A 88 8.13 -2.77 -17.26
N LYS A 89 7.37 -1.70 -17.49
CA LYS A 89 6.01 -1.45 -17.02
C LYS A 89 5.17 -0.92 -18.18
N PRO A 90 3.83 -1.11 -18.16
CA PRO A 90 2.95 -0.61 -19.23
C PRO A 90 3.22 0.87 -19.53
N LEU A 91 3.50 1.18 -20.81
CA LEU A 91 3.65 2.54 -21.31
C LEU A 91 2.27 3.10 -21.66
N ILE A 92 1.90 4.19 -21.03
CA ILE A 92 0.68 4.92 -21.33
C ILE A 92 1.05 6.10 -22.23
N LYS A 93 0.62 6.04 -23.50
CA LYS A 93 0.98 7.03 -24.52
C LYS A 93 0.06 8.26 -24.56
N SER A 94 -1.09 8.20 -23.89
CA SER A 94 -2.07 9.29 -23.84
C SER A 94 -2.43 9.65 -22.41
N LEU A 95 -2.48 10.94 -22.10
CA LEU A 95 -2.95 11.45 -20.81
C LEU A 95 -4.40 11.04 -20.51
N SER A 96 -5.25 10.87 -21.53
CA SER A 96 -6.63 10.40 -21.34
C SER A 96 -6.71 8.96 -20.81
N SER A 97 -5.63 8.18 -20.94
CA SER A 97 -5.51 6.81 -20.45
C SER A 97 -4.70 6.70 -19.16
N ALA A 98 -4.20 7.83 -18.64
CA ALA A 98 -3.50 7.88 -17.37
C ALA A 98 -4.48 7.65 -16.22
N LYS A 99 -4.07 6.85 -15.25
CA LYS A 99 -4.80 6.57 -14.01
C LYS A 99 -4.03 7.14 -12.83
N ALA A 100 -4.75 7.50 -11.78
CA ALA A 100 -4.13 7.99 -10.56
C ALA A 100 -3.10 6.96 -10.05
N GLY A 101 -1.92 7.43 -9.66
CA GLY A 101 -0.77 6.58 -9.34
C GLY A 101 0.06 6.12 -10.53
N ASP A 102 -0.20 6.59 -11.76
CA ASP A 102 0.75 6.50 -12.86
C ASP A 102 1.85 7.57 -12.70
N VAL A 103 3.09 7.23 -13.06
CA VAL A 103 4.19 8.21 -13.10
C VAL A 103 4.22 8.85 -14.48
N LEU A 104 3.94 10.14 -14.55
CA LEU A 104 3.99 10.93 -15.78
C LEU A 104 5.41 11.37 -16.07
N PHE A 105 5.80 11.38 -17.34
CA PHE A 105 7.08 11.87 -17.81
C PHE A 105 6.88 12.94 -18.87
N PHE A 106 7.65 14.01 -18.73
CA PHE A 106 7.63 15.17 -19.61
C PHE A 106 9.05 15.48 -20.07
N GLY A 107 9.21 15.90 -21.31
CA GLY A 107 10.50 16.22 -21.91
C GLY A 107 10.40 16.31 -23.42
N LYS A 108 11.46 15.89 -24.12
CA LYS A 108 11.55 15.92 -25.59
C LYS A 108 11.89 14.55 -26.16
N GLY A 109 11.09 14.10 -27.12
CA GLY A 109 11.30 12.80 -27.76
C GLY A 109 11.26 11.66 -26.74
N SER A 110 12.38 10.94 -26.58
CA SER A 110 12.52 9.84 -25.61
C SER A 110 13.24 10.24 -24.32
N ASN A 111 13.54 11.52 -24.13
CA ASN A 111 14.35 12.02 -23.02
C ASN A 111 13.45 12.74 -22.01
N PRO A 112 13.19 12.13 -20.85
CA PRO A 112 12.44 12.78 -19.78
C PRO A 112 13.31 13.86 -19.10
N ASP A 113 12.74 15.05 -18.95
CA ASP A 113 13.35 16.18 -18.22
C ASP A 113 12.67 16.39 -16.85
N PHE A 114 11.39 16.01 -16.74
CA PHE A 114 10.57 16.21 -15.55
C PHE A 114 9.55 15.08 -15.38
N THR A 115 9.10 14.85 -14.15
CA THR A 115 8.13 13.80 -13.82
C THR A 115 7.20 14.23 -12.69
N GLY A 116 6.05 13.58 -12.58
CA GLY A 116 5.16 13.70 -11.45
C GLY A 116 4.23 12.50 -11.34
N ILE A 117 3.73 12.25 -10.13
CA ILE A 117 2.73 11.21 -9.88
C ILE A 117 1.37 11.79 -10.22
N TYR A 118 0.65 11.17 -11.15
CA TYR A 118 -0.70 11.59 -11.51
C TYR A 118 -1.65 11.32 -10.35
N ILE A 119 -2.44 12.31 -9.94
CA ILE A 119 -3.38 12.18 -8.82
C ILE A 119 -4.84 12.25 -9.25
N GLY A 120 -5.10 12.20 -10.56
CA GLY A 120 -6.44 12.39 -11.13
C GLY A 120 -6.75 13.88 -11.40
N ASP A 121 -7.91 14.14 -12.00
CA ASP A 121 -8.46 15.48 -12.21
C ASP A 121 -7.48 16.50 -12.81
N ASN A 122 -6.70 16.08 -13.81
CA ASN A 122 -5.68 16.92 -14.46
C ASN A 122 -4.61 17.46 -13.48
N LYS A 123 -4.34 16.75 -12.37
CA LYS A 123 -3.33 17.13 -11.37
C LYS A 123 -2.26 16.07 -11.22
N MET A 124 -1.05 16.52 -10.91
CA MET A 124 0.07 15.67 -10.52
C MET A 124 0.82 16.28 -9.35
N ILE A 125 1.51 15.43 -8.58
CA ILE A 125 2.44 15.87 -7.53
C ILE A 125 3.86 15.63 -8.00
N SER A 126 4.72 16.63 -7.82
CA SER A 126 6.11 16.55 -8.22
C SER A 126 7.01 17.39 -7.34
N SER A 127 8.25 16.93 -7.13
CA SER A 127 9.31 17.76 -6.55
C SER A 127 9.82 18.76 -7.57
N SER A 128 9.76 20.05 -7.23
CA SER A 128 10.13 21.11 -8.17
C SER A 128 11.27 22.00 -7.68
N LYS A 129 12.30 22.08 -8.52
CA LYS A 129 13.40 23.04 -8.38
C LYS A 129 12.92 24.49 -8.35
N SER A 130 11.92 24.85 -9.16
CA SER A 130 11.45 26.24 -9.28
C SER A 130 10.65 26.70 -8.06
N SER A 131 9.91 25.78 -7.45
CA SER A 131 9.12 26.04 -6.25
C SER A 131 9.94 25.83 -4.98
N GLY A 132 11.05 25.08 -5.05
CA GLY A 132 11.85 24.71 -3.89
C GLY A 132 11.27 23.56 -3.06
N GLU A 133 10.18 22.93 -3.52
CA GLU A 133 9.42 21.94 -2.77
C GLU A 133 8.59 21.00 -3.66
N VAL A 134 8.03 19.97 -3.04
CA VAL A 134 7.03 19.07 -3.62
C VAL A 134 5.68 19.79 -3.69
N VAL A 135 5.15 19.94 -4.90
CA VAL A 135 3.95 20.72 -5.17
C VAL A 135 2.95 19.96 -6.04
N THR A 136 1.69 20.35 -5.94
CA THR A 136 0.65 19.93 -6.90
C THR A 136 0.68 20.86 -8.12
N ARG A 137 0.63 20.30 -9.33
CA ARG A 137 0.64 21.02 -10.60
C ARG A 137 -0.47 20.56 -11.52
N SER A 138 -0.92 21.46 -12.40
CA SER A 138 -1.82 21.11 -13.50
C SER A 138 -1.06 20.34 -14.57
N VAL A 139 -1.55 19.17 -14.98
CA VAL A 139 -0.93 18.37 -16.04
C VAL A 139 -1.02 19.08 -17.39
N ASN A 140 -2.14 19.78 -17.64
CA ASN A 140 -2.37 20.53 -18.88
C ASN A 140 -1.33 21.61 -19.15
N GLU A 141 -0.72 22.21 -18.12
CA GLU A 141 0.37 23.19 -18.28
C GLU A 141 1.60 22.60 -18.98
N TYR A 142 1.78 21.28 -18.91
CA TYR A 142 2.93 20.55 -19.46
C TYR A 142 2.54 19.61 -20.61
N LYS A 143 1.29 19.66 -21.08
CA LYS A 143 0.75 18.69 -22.05
C LYS A 143 1.59 18.56 -23.33
N SER A 144 2.13 19.67 -23.84
CA SER A 144 2.97 19.67 -25.06
C SER A 144 4.30 18.94 -24.88
N GLN A 145 4.75 18.77 -23.64
CA GLN A 145 5.98 18.07 -23.27
C GLN A 145 5.71 16.63 -22.83
N PHE A 146 4.46 16.17 -22.79
CA PHE A 146 4.15 14.81 -22.33
C PHE A 146 4.71 13.77 -23.31
N ILE A 147 5.63 12.94 -22.81
CA ILE A 147 6.27 11.88 -23.63
C ILE A 147 5.80 10.48 -23.25
N GLY A 148 5.04 10.35 -22.16
CA GLY A 148 4.41 9.10 -21.74
C GLY A 148 4.27 9.00 -20.23
N ALA A 149 3.55 7.97 -19.78
CA ALA A 149 3.46 7.62 -18.38
C ALA A 149 3.71 6.13 -18.15
N ARG A 150 4.14 5.77 -16.95
CA ARG A 150 4.33 4.37 -16.54
C ARG A 150 3.32 3.98 -15.49
N ARG A 151 2.59 2.90 -15.77
CA ARG A 151 1.71 2.25 -14.79
C ARG A 151 2.53 1.32 -13.92
N VAL A 152 2.93 1.80 -12.75
CA VAL A 152 3.88 1.09 -11.89
C VAL A 152 3.21 -0.07 -11.14
N LEU A 153 2.05 0.23 -10.56
CA LEU A 153 1.22 -0.73 -9.83
C LEU A 153 0.21 -1.38 -10.78
N SER A 154 0.09 -2.70 -10.70
CA SER A 154 -1.05 -3.39 -11.35
C SER A 154 -2.34 -3.06 -10.61
N GLU A 155 -3.50 -3.22 -11.24
CA GLU A 155 -4.79 -3.01 -10.57
C GLU A 155 -4.95 -3.89 -9.32
N LYS A 156 -4.45 -5.12 -9.40
CA LYS A 156 -4.39 -6.05 -8.27
C LYS A 156 -3.59 -5.48 -7.10
N ASP A 157 -2.42 -4.93 -7.39
CA ASP A 157 -1.54 -4.41 -6.36
C ASP A 157 -2.03 -3.08 -5.78
N GLN A 158 -2.68 -2.24 -6.61
CA GLN A 158 -3.40 -1.06 -6.13
C GLN A 158 -4.51 -1.46 -5.14
N LYS A 159 -5.29 -2.50 -5.46
CA LYS A 159 -6.34 -3.02 -4.57
C LYS A 159 -5.77 -3.57 -3.26
N ARG A 160 -4.65 -4.29 -3.30
CA ARG A 160 -3.93 -4.80 -2.11
C ARG A 160 -3.49 -3.68 -1.19
N VAL A 161 -2.83 -2.67 -1.75
CA VAL A 161 -2.42 -1.47 -1.01
C VAL A 161 -3.66 -0.83 -0.38
N SER A 162 -4.70 -0.56 -1.17
CA SER A 162 -5.94 0.06 -0.71
C SER A 162 -6.63 -0.69 0.46
N LEU A 163 -6.62 -2.03 0.44
CA LEU A 163 -7.13 -2.86 1.54
C LEU A 163 -6.39 -2.61 2.85
N VAL A 164 -5.05 -2.62 2.83
CA VAL A 164 -4.22 -2.37 4.03
C VAL A 164 -4.56 -1.02 4.64
N LEU A 165 -4.69 0.00 3.81
CA LEU A 165 -4.87 1.38 4.25
C LEU A 165 -6.24 1.61 4.84
N THR A 166 -7.25 1.03 4.20
CA THR A 166 -8.59 1.00 4.76
C THR A 166 -8.60 0.29 6.11
N ALA A 167 -7.85 -0.81 6.27
CA ALA A 167 -7.73 -1.47 7.57
C ALA A 167 -7.04 -0.57 8.62
N GLN A 168 -6.02 0.19 8.23
CA GLN A 168 -5.28 1.10 9.10
C GLN A 168 -6.14 2.23 9.67
N LYS A 169 -7.15 2.70 8.93
CA LYS A 169 -8.10 3.72 9.42
C LYS A 169 -8.83 3.31 10.71
N TYR A 170 -8.86 2.01 11.01
CA TYR A 170 -9.53 1.47 12.19
C TYR A 170 -8.57 1.10 13.32
N LEU A 171 -7.26 1.39 13.23
CA LEU A 171 -6.33 1.14 14.34
C LEU A 171 -6.87 1.68 15.66
N GLY A 172 -6.81 0.85 16.72
CA GLY A 172 -7.37 1.15 18.03
C GLY A 172 -8.87 0.91 18.19
N THR A 173 -9.63 0.63 17.12
CA THR A 173 -11.07 0.32 17.22
C THR A 173 -11.27 -0.91 18.13
N PRO A 174 -12.08 -0.82 19.20
CA PRO A 174 -12.19 -1.88 20.20
C PRO A 174 -12.66 -3.24 19.67
N TYR A 175 -12.13 -4.30 20.26
CA TYR A 175 -12.56 -5.67 19.99
C TYR A 175 -13.81 -6.04 20.80
N VAL A 176 -14.83 -6.60 20.15
CA VAL A 176 -15.98 -7.24 20.80
C VAL A 176 -16.26 -8.55 20.10
N PHE A 177 -16.15 -9.67 20.82
CA PHE A 177 -16.45 -10.99 20.27
C PHE A 177 -17.89 -11.03 19.73
N GLY A 178 -18.06 -11.44 18.46
CA GLY A 178 -19.38 -11.50 17.84
C GLY A 178 -19.94 -10.15 17.39
N ALA A 179 -19.14 -9.08 17.32
CA ALA A 179 -19.58 -7.76 16.86
C ALA A 179 -20.43 -7.82 15.58
N LYS A 180 -21.55 -7.11 15.54
CA LYS A 180 -22.45 -7.14 14.37
C LYS A 180 -21.74 -6.56 13.14
N TYR A 181 -21.97 -7.16 11.98
CA TYR A 181 -21.50 -6.58 10.72
C TYR A 181 -22.29 -5.31 10.39
N GLY A 182 -21.64 -4.34 9.73
CA GLY A 182 -22.27 -3.08 9.31
C GLY A 182 -22.04 -1.91 10.27
N GLN A 183 -21.16 -2.05 11.25
CA GLN A 183 -20.77 -1.00 12.19
C GLN A 183 -19.26 -0.93 12.37
N THR A 184 -18.76 0.21 12.82
CA THR A 184 -17.32 0.50 12.94
C THR A 184 -16.89 0.95 14.33
N ASN A 185 -17.81 1.00 15.29
CA ASN A 185 -17.49 1.39 16.67
C ASN A 185 -16.76 0.27 17.40
N THR A 186 -17.02 -0.98 17.03
CA THR A 186 -16.31 -2.17 17.51
C THR A 186 -16.17 -3.20 16.39
N PHE A 187 -15.26 -4.14 16.53
CA PHE A 187 -15.11 -5.25 15.60
C PHE A 187 -14.80 -6.57 16.31
N ASP A 188 -15.13 -7.70 15.68
CA ASP A 188 -14.38 -8.94 15.86
C ASP A 188 -13.48 -9.19 14.64
N CYS A 189 -12.59 -10.18 14.73
CA CYS A 189 -11.62 -10.47 13.68
C CYS A 189 -12.25 -10.65 12.29
N SER A 190 -13.32 -11.44 12.20
CA SER A 190 -13.97 -11.76 10.93
C SER A 190 -14.89 -10.66 10.40
N SER A 191 -15.57 -9.90 11.26
CA SER A 191 -16.37 -8.74 10.88
C SER A 191 -15.49 -7.59 10.42
N PHE A 192 -14.31 -7.41 11.03
CA PHE A 192 -13.28 -6.49 10.54
C PHE A 192 -12.84 -6.86 9.12
N MET A 193 -12.38 -8.09 8.89
CA MET A 193 -12.00 -8.53 7.54
C MET A 193 -13.15 -8.36 6.54
N LYS A 194 -14.37 -8.79 6.89
CA LYS A 194 -15.54 -8.63 6.02
C LYS A 194 -15.82 -7.17 5.68
N TRP A 195 -15.71 -6.26 6.64
CA TRP A 195 -15.92 -4.83 6.43
C TRP A 195 -14.88 -4.21 5.48
N ILE A 196 -13.60 -4.52 5.68
CA ILE A 196 -12.52 -3.98 4.84
C ILE A 196 -12.63 -4.49 3.41
N PHE A 197 -12.81 -5.80 3.22
CA PHE A 197 -12.85 -6.41 1.89
C PHE A 197 -14.12 -6.05 1.11
N ALA A 198 -15.25 -5.81 1.79
CA ALA A 198 -16.48 -5.37 1.14
C ALA A 198 -16.35 -4.01 0.44
N LYS A 199 -15.45 -3.12 0.91
CA LYS A 199 -15.19 -1.83 0.25
C LYS A 199 -14.48 -1.95 -1.10
N TYR A 200 -13.98 -3.13 -1.43
CA TYR A 200 -13.27 -3.43 -2.67
C TYR A 200 -13.93 -4.57 -3.45
N ASP A 201 -15.25 -4.71 -3.28
CA ASP A 201 -16.13 -5.68 -3.95
C ASP A 201 -15.79 -7.14 -3.66
N ILE A 202 -15.12 -7.42 -2.54
CA ILE A 202 -14.79 -8.78 -2.10
C ILE A 202 -15.70 -9.16 -0.94
N THR A 203 -16.69 -10.00 -1.22
CA THR A 203 -17.65 -10.45 -0.21
C THR A 203 -17.10 -11.63 0.57
N LEU A 204 -16.76 -11.40 1.84
CA LEU A 204 -16.36 -12.47 2.76
C LEU A 204 -17.56 -12.96 3.61
N PRO A 205 -17.63 -14.25 3.97
CA PRO A 205 -18.62 -14.75 4.93
C PRO A 205 -18.36 -14.19 6.33
N ARG A 206 -19.38 -14.24 7.21
CA ARG A 206 -19.31 -13.61 8.55
C ARG A 206 -18.29 -14.26 9.49
N VAL A 207 -17.99 -15.54 9.34
CA VAL A 207 -17.19 -16.34 10.29
C VAL A 207 -15.83 -16.69 9.71
N SER A 208 -14.76 -16.55 10.50
CA SER A 208 -13.37 -16.83 10.10
C SER A 208 -13.17 -18.23 9.49
N ARG A 209 -13.82 -19.27 10.04
CA ARG A 209 -13.80 -20.64 9.48
C ARG A 209 -14.32 -20.73 8.04
N ASN A 210 -15.31 -19.92 7.71
CA ASN A 210 -15.85 -19.88 6.35
C ASN A 210 -14.97 -19.01 5.46
N GLN A 211 -14.42 -17.90 5.98
CA GLN A 211 -13.46 -17.08 5.26
C GLN A 211 -12.22 -17.89 4.85
N ALA A 212 -11.82 -18.86 5.67
CA ALA A 212 -10.73 -19.79 5.38
C ALA A 212 -11.04 -20.80 4.25
N LYS A 213 -12.24 -20.77 3.65
CA LYS A 213 -12.63 -21.56 2.49
C LYS A 213 -12.75 -20.72 1.22
N GLU A 214 -12.64 -19.39 1.34
CA GLU A 214 -12.72 -18.48 0.20
C GLU A 214 -11.38 -18.38 -0.53
N GLY A 215 -11.43 -18.01 -1.82
CA GLY A 215 -10.24 -17.77 -2.62
C GLY A 215 -9.35 -18.99 -2.82
N THR A 216 -8.06 -18.74 -3.04
CA THR A 216 -7.06 -19.79 -3.29
C THR A 216 -6.16 -20.02 -2.09
N PHE A 217 -5.72 -21.26 -1.88
CA PHE A 217 -4.73 -21.59 -0.86
C PHE A 217 -3.40 -20.85 -1.12
N VAL A 218 -2.77 -20.38 -0.05
CA VAL A 218 -1.41 -19.83 -0.07
C VAL A 218 -0.58 -20.49 1.01
N SER A 219 0.61 -20.99 0.65
CA SER A 219 1.59 -21.47 1.62
C SER A 219 2.22 -20.28 2.37
N LYS A 220 2.64 -20.50 3.63
CA LYS A 220 3.21 -19.41 4.46
C LYS A 220 4.38 -18.68 3.77
N ALA A 221 5.23 -19.41 3.05
CA ALA A 221 6.38 -18.86 2.32
C ALA A 221 6.00 -17.99 1.10
N ASN A 222 4.76 -18.09 0.60
CA ASN A 222 4.26 -17.37 -0.58
C ASN A 222 3.21 -16.31 -0.21
N LEU A 223 3.15 -15.93 1.07
CA LEU A 223 2.28 -14.87 1.55
C LEU A 223 2.60 -13.55 0.83
N ASP A 224 1.54 -12.85 0.46
CA ASP A 224 1.59 -11.55 -0.18
C ASP A 224 0.58 -10.63 0.50
N THR A 225 0.80 -9.32 0.41
CA THR A 225 -0.08 -8.35 1.08
C THR A 225 -1.52 -8.50 0.63
N GLY A 226 -2.43 -8.44 1.60
CA GLY A 226 -3.86 -8.64 1.41
C GLY A 226 -4.30 -10.11 1.51
N ASP A 227 -3.38 -11.07 1.68
CA ASP A 227 -3.77 -12.44 1.99
C ASP A 227 -4.39 -12.53 3.40
N LEU A 228 -5.44 -13.33 3.53
CA LEU A 228 -6.03 -13.64 4.83
C LEU A 228 -5.21 -14.75 5.49
N VAL A 229 -4.79 -14.52 6.73
CA VAL A 229 -4.04 -15.49 7.57
C VAL A 229 -4.92 -15.95 8.73
N PHE A 230 -4.94 -17.26 8.98
CA PHE A 230 -5.90 -17.89 9.89
C PHE A 230 -5.18 -18.64 11.01
N PHE A 231 -5.77 -18.57 12.21
CA PHE A 231 -5.15 -19.09 13.43
C PHE A 231 -6.17 -19.83 14.31
N THR A 232 -5.67 -20.75 15.13
CA THR A 232 -6.42 -21.26 16.30
C THR A 232 -6.43 -20.20 17.40
N THR A 233 -7.31 -20.37 18.40
CA THR A 233 -7.38 -19.55 19.62
C THR A 233 -7.62 -20.45 20.81
N VAL A 234 -7.37 -19.96 22.03
CA VAL A 234 -7.60 -20.71 23.28
C VAL A 234 -8.99 -21.36 23.34
N ASN A 235 -10.02 -20.67 22.83
CA ASN A 235 -11.42 -21.13 22.88
C ASN A 235 -11.90 -21.80 21.57
N SER A 236 -11.00 -22.09 20.61
CA SER A 236 -11.41 -22.67 19.33
C SER A 236 -11.29 -24.19 19.25
N ASN A 237 -10.83 -24.86 20.31
CA ASN A 237 -10.69 -26.32 20.37
C ASN A 237 -9.94 -26.89 19.15
N GLY A 238 -8.79 -26.29 18.83
CA GLY A 238 -7.95 -26.68 17.69
C GLY A 238 -8.48 -26.30 16.30
N LYS A 239 -9.66 -25.68 16.21
CA LYS A 239 -10.24 -25.19 14.93
C LYS A 239 -9.80 -23.74 14.67
N ILE A 240 -10.00 -23.26 13.45
CA ILE A 240 -9.80 -21.83 13.14
C ILE A 240 -10.74 -21.00 14.03
N GLY A 241 -10.14 -20.09 14.79
CA GLY A 241 -10.80 -19.17 15.73
C GLY A 241 -10.52 -17.70 15.41
N HIS A 242 -9.46 -17.41 14.66
CA HIS A 242 -9.05 -16.05 14.35
C HIS A 242 -8.63 -15.87 12.89
N VAL A 243 -8.73 -14.63 12.40
CA VAL A 243 -8.29 -14.20 11.07
C VAL A 243 -7.65 -12.82 11.16
N GLY A 244 -6.58 -12.62 10.39
CA GLY A 244 -5.99 -11.32 10.12
C GLY A 244 -5.70 -11.16 8.63
N MET A 245 -5.29 -9.97 8.22
CA MET A 245 -4.78 -9.71 6.88
C MET A 245 -3.26 -9.55 6.94
N TYR A 246 -2.53 -10.33 6.16
CA TYR A 246 -1.09 -10.19 6.01
C TYR A 246 -0.76 -8.87 5.32
N ILE A 247 0.22 -8.16 5.86
CA ILE A 247 0.65 -6.83 5.38
C ILE A 247 2.14 -6.79 5.04
N GLY A 248 2.79 -7.95 4.97
CA GLY A 248 4.22 -8.06 4.73
C GLY A 248 5.07 -8.26 5.96
N ASP A 249 6.33 -8.65 5.75
CA ASP A 249 7.38 -8.75 6.77
C ASP A 249 7.02 -9.58 7.98
N GLY A 250 6.25 -10.65 7.76
CA GLY A 250 5.80 -11.46 8.87
C GLY A 250 4.84 -10.72 9.78
N MET A 251 4.17 -9.67 9.30
CA MET A 251 3.20 -8.86 10.03
C MET A 251 1.79 -9.04 9.47
N MET A 252 0.80 -8.92 10.36
CA MET A 252 -0.61 -8.85 10.02
C MET A 252 -1.28 -7.65 10.70
N ILE A 253 -2.37 -7.16 10.11
CA ILE A 253 -3.35 -6.30 10.78
C ILE A 253 -4.59 -7.11 11.13
N HIS A 254 -5.04 -7.00 12.38
CA HIS A 254 -6.15 -7.80 12.91
C HIS A 254 -6.75 -7.13 14.16
N THR A 255 -7.80 -7.71 14.73
CA THR A 255 -8.33 -7.32 16.05
C THR A 255 -8.61 -8.54 16.92
N TYR A 256 -8.04 -8.55 18.13
CA TYR A 256 -8.21 -9.64 19.10
C TYR A 256 -7.89 -9.14 20.52
N GLY A 257 -8.89 -9.18 21.41
CA GLY A 257 -8.77 -8.78 22.81
C GLY A 257 -8.42 -7.30 22.99
N GLU A 258 -7.67 -7.01 24.06
CA GLU A 258 -7.27 -5.64 24.42
C GLU A 258 -6.44 -4.95 23.32
N GLY A 259 -6.59 -3.63 23.21
CA GLY A 259 -5.93 -2.80 22.19
C GLY A 259 -6.64 -2.76 20.84
N GLY A 260 -7.72 -3.54 20.65
CA GLY A 260 -8.57 -3.43 19.46
C GLY A 260 -7.86 -3.83 18.17
N VAL A 261 -8.10 -3.09 17.09
CA VAL A 261 -7.39 -3.27 15.81
C VAL A 261 -5.93 -2.84 15.97
N LYS A 262 -5.01 -3.74 15.63
CA LYS A 262 -3.57 -3.57 15.82
C LYS A 262 -2.76 -4.38 14.82
N TYR A 263 -1.46 -4.13 14.81
CA TYR A 263 -0.49 -4.97 14.14
C TYR A 263 0.01 -6.07 15.07
N SER A 264 0.36 -7.22 14.51
CA SER A 264 1.08 -8.28 15.22
C SER A 264 1.96 -9.06 14.26
N THR A 265 3.08 -9.55 14.77
CA THR A 265 3.93 -10.48 14.02
C THR A 265 3.33 -11.89 14.01
N ILE A 266 3.49 -12.60 12.90
CA ILE A 266 3.13 -14.00 12.69
C ILE A 266 4.36 -14.93 12.68
N GLU A 267 5.56 -14.37 12.92
CA GLU A 267 6.83 -15.10 12.86
C GLU A 267 7.42 -15.43 14.23
N SER A 268 6.88 -14.84 15.29
CA SER A 268 7.26 -15.14 16.67
C SER A 268 6.07 -15.12 17.62
N GLY A 269 6.28 -15.70 18.81
CA GLY A 269 5.29 -15.76 19.87
C GLY A 269 4.01 -16.52 19.51
N TRP A 270 2.91 -16.16 20.17
CA TRP A 270 1.66 -16.91 20.13
C TRP A 270 1.09 -17.09 18.71
N TRP A 271 1.14 -16.05 17.87
CA TRP A 271 0.60 -16.13 16.49
C TRP A 271 1.37 -17.10 15.60
N LYS A 272 2.70 -17.22 15.81
CA LYS A 272 3.50 -18.22 15.10
C LYS A 272 3.02 -19.63 15.42
N ASP A 273 2.83 -19.92 16.71
CA ASP A 273 2.51 -21.26 17.20
C ASP A 273 1.06 -21.68 16.90
N HIS A 274 0.19 -20.70 16.60
CA HIS A 274 -1.23 -20.93 16.33
C HIS A 274 -1.61 -20.76 14.85
N TYR A 275 -0.63 -20.56 13.95
CA TYR A 275 -0.87 -20.42 12.51
C TYR A 275 -1.44 -21.71 11.91
N VAL A 276 -2.51 -21.59 11.12
CA VAL A 276 -3.20 -22.72 10.49
C VAL A 276 -3.05 -22.71 8.97
N THR A 277 -3.47 -21.62 8.31
CA THR A 277 -3.52 -21.54 6.84
C THR A 277 -3.63 -20.09 6.36
N ALA A 278 -3.51 -19.88 5.04
CA ALA A 278 -3.76 -18.60 4.40
C ALA A 278 -4.57 -18.73 3.10
N ARG A 279 -5.30 -17.67 2.77
CA ARG A 279 -6.12 -17.56 1.57
C ARG A 279 -5.90 -16.24 0.84
N ARG A 280 -5.78 -16.33 -0.49
CA ARG A 280 -5.76 -15.16 -1.38
C ARG A 280 -7.10 -15.01 -2.05
N VAL A 281 -7.76 -13.89 -1.77
CA VAL A 281 -9.10 -13.56 -2.28
C VAL A 281 -9.08 -12.42 -3.31
N ILE A 282 -7.89 -11.90 -3.61
CA ILE A 282 -7.67 -10.85 -4.61
C ILE A 282 -7.15 -11.53 -5.89
N ASN A 283 -7.98 -11.54 -6.93
CA ASN A 283 -7.64 -12.10 -8.24
C ASN A 283 -6.85 -11.11 -9.09
#